data_AF-A0A6M3K950-F1
#
_entry.id   AF-A0A6M3K950-F1
#
_cell.length_a   1.000
_cell.length_b   1.000
_cell.length_c   1.000
_cell.angle_alpha   90.00
_cell.angle_beta   90.00
_cell.angle_gamma   90.00
#
_symmetry.space_group_name_H-M   'P 1'
#
loop_
_entity.id
_entity.type
_entity.pdbx_description
1 polymer ?
#
loop_
_entity_poly.entity_id
_entity_poly.type
_entity_poly.pdbx_seq_one_letter_code
_entity_poly.pdbx_strand_id
1 'polypeptide(L)'
;MSTVRTFPPDLFAPREPERAKAASILDDMAERRRAWLERMRAVLVSLYFHRVAKWGEGHPIAYVTADDAQRLAKERRDLALPAGASPNLFGSVFRAPGWVRSAHKDHQSSTNGSHGNDLYRWRYVGPRSDAR
;
A
#
# COMPACT_ATOMS: atom_id res chain seq x y z
N MET A 1 -7.55 -45.23 1.22
CA MET A 1 -8.91 -44.68 1.40
C MET A 1 -8.84 -43.58 2.44
N SER A 2 -8.91 -42.31 2.04
CA SER A 2 -8.78 -41.15 2.96
C SER A 2 -10.15 -40.71 3.46
N THR A 3 -10.34 -40.75 4.77
CA THR A 3 -11.49 -40.17 5.47
C THR A 3 -11.44 -38.65 5.36
N VAL A 4 -12.39 -38.07 4.64
CA VAL A 4 -12.65 -36.64 4.65
C VAL A 4 -13.03 -36.27 6.09
N ARG A 5 -12.18 -35.52 6.79
CA ARG A 5 -12.54 -34.89 8.06
C ARG A 5 -13.53 -33.77 7.76
N THR A 6 -14.81 -34.10 7.74
CA THR A 6 -15.88 -33.12 7.72
C THR A 6 -15.85 -32.38 9.06
N PHE A 7 -15.43 -31.12 9.07
CA PHE A 7 -15.52 -30.28 10.27
C PHE A 7 -17.01 -29.99 10.55
N PRO A 8 -17.51 -30.23 11.77
CA PRO A 8 -18.85 -29.83 12.16
C PRO A 8 -19.10 -28.34 11.85
N PRO A 9 -20.25 -27.98 11.23
CA PRO A 9 -20.54 -26.59 10.85
C PRO A 9 -20.60 -25.64 12.05
N ASP A 10 -20.83 -26.17 13.26
CA ASP A 10 -20.94 -25.39 14.51
C ASP A 10 -19.61 -25.09 15.21
N LEU A 11 -18.48 -25.67 14.77
CA LEU A 11 -17.16 -25.41 15.38
C LEU A 11 -16.64 -23.99 15.14
N PHE A 12 -17.23 -23.28 14.18
CA PHE A 12 -16.84 -21.92 13.79
C PHE A 12 -18.00 -20.94 13.92
N ALA A 13 -19.01 -21.22 14.74
CA ALA A 13 -20.00 -20.24 15.12
C ALA A 13 -19.52 -19.51 16.40
N PRO A 14 -18.69 -18.46 16.29
CA PRO A 14 -18.30 -17.66 17.46
C PRO A 14 -19.57 -17.18 18.14
N ARG A 15 -19.58 -17.26 19.47
CA ARG A 15 -20.67 -16.72 20.28
C ARG A 15 -20.81 -15.24 19.94
N GLU A 16 -22.03 -14.70 19.98
CA GLU A 16 -22.30 -13.29 19.63
C GLU A 16 -21.30 -12.26 20.21
N PRO A 17 -20.83 -12.35 21.48
CA PRO A 17 -19.79 -11.45 22.00
C PRO A 17 -18.41 -11.61 21.34
N GLU A 18 -18.04 -12.81 20.89
CA GLU A 18 -16.78 -13.08 20.18
C GLU A 18 -16.82 -12.51 18.76
N ARG A 19 -17.99 -12.53 18.11
CA ARG A 19 -18.22 -11.86 16.81
C ARG A 19 -18.04 -10.35 16.92
N ALA A 20 -18.66 -9.74 17.93
CA ALA A 20 -18.56 -8.30 18.16
C ALA A 20 -17.10 -7.87 18.43
N LYS A 21 -16.36 -8.64 19.22
CA LYS A 21 -14.94 -8.40 19.48
C LYS A 21 -14.08 -8.56 18.22
N ALA A 22 -14.34 -9.59 17.41
CA ALA A 22 -13.62 -9.78 16.15
C ALA A 22 -13.89 -8.63 15.16
N ALA A 23 -15.14 -8.19 15.03
CA ALA A 23 -15.52 -7.05 14.21
C ALA A 23 -14.79 -5.76 14.65
N SER A 24 -14.79 -5.46 15.95
CA SER A 24 -14.08 -4.30 16.50
C SER A 24 -12.57 -4.33 16.21
N ILE A 25 -11.92 -5.49 16.32
CA ILE A 25 -10.49 -5.62 15.99
C ILE A 25 -10.23 -5.37 14.50
N LEU A 26 -11.10 -5.87 13.62
CA LEU A 26 -10.98 -5.66 12.17
C LEU A 26 -11.16 -4.19 11.80
N ASP A 27 -12.12 -3.52 12.42
CA ASP A 27 -12.36 -2.08 12.24
C ASP A 27 -11.15 -1.26 12.69
N ASP A 28 -10.60 -1.55 13.87
CA ASP A 28 -9.38 -0.91 14.38
C ASP A 28 -8.16 -1.13 13.47
N MET A 29 -8.05 -2.31 12.85
CA MET A 29 -7.01 -2.60 11.87
C MET A 29 -7.22 -1.84 10.57
N ALA A 30 -8.46 -1.75 10.10
CA ALA A 30 -8.83 -1.01 8.90
C ALA A 30 -8.54 0.48 9.06
N GLU A 31 -8.89 1.08 10.20
CA GLU A 31 -8.66 2.49 10.48
C GLU A 31 -7.16 2.81 10.58
N ARG A 32 -6.39 1.99 11.31
CA ARG A 32 -4.92 2.13 11.37
C ARG A 32 -4.27 2.03 9.98
N ARG A 33 -4.75 1.09 9.16
CA ARG A 33 -4.28 0.93 7.78
C ARG A 33 -4.61 2.15 6.94
N ARG A 34 -5.82 2.70 7.05
CA ARG A 34 -6.25 3.91 6.35
C ARG A 34 -5.37 5.11 6.72
N ALA A 35 -5.22 5.38 8.01
CA ALA A 35 -4.40 6.48 8.51
C ALA A 35 -2.92 6.36 8.10
N TRP A 36 -2.39 5.13 8.02
CA TRP A 36 -1.04 4.89 7.48
C TRP A 36 -0.96 5.21 5.98
N LEU A 37 -1.93 4.74 5.18
CA LEU A 37 -1.97 4.98 3.74
C LEU A 37 -2.05 6.48 3.42
N GLU A 38 -2.87 7.24 4.15
CA GLU A 38 -3.01 8.69 3.98
C GLU A 38 -1.69 9.42 4.26
N ARG A 39 -1.00 9.09 5.35
CA ARG A 39 0.32 9.66 5.67
C ARG A 39 1.38 9.32 4.62
N MET A 40 1.46 8.05 4.23
CA MET A 40 2.42 7.61 3.20
C MET A 40 2.18 8.31 1.86
N ARG A 41 0.90 8.46 1.46
CA ARG A 41 0.53 9.20 0.25
C ARG A 41 0.99 10.66 0.31
N ALA A 42 0.73 11.36 1.40
CA ALA A 42 1.14 12.76 1.54
C ALA A 42 2.66 12.94 1.37
N VAL A 43 3.45 12.07 2.00
CA VAL A 43 4.92 12.12 1.90
C VAL A 43 5.40 11.80 0.48
N LEU A 44 4.78 10.84 -0.20
CA LEU A 44 5.12 10.50 -1.59
C LEU A 44 4.73 11.60 -2.57
N VAL A 45 3.63 12.33 -2.32
CA VAL A 45 3.29 13.55 -3.10
C VAL A 45 4.38 14.60 -2.93
N SER A 46 4.81 14.88 -1.70
CA SER A 46 5.91 15.82 -1.44
C SER A 46 7.22 15.37 -2.11
N LEU A 47 7.54 14.07 -2.04
CA LEU A 47 8.72 13.51 -2.70
C LEU A 47 8.64 13.69 -4.22
N TYR A 48 7.50 13.38 -4.84
CA TYR A 48 7.28 13.56 -6.26
C TYR A 48 7.54 15.02 -6.67
N PHE A 49 6.90 16.00 -6.03
CA PHE A 49 7.09 17.41 -6.38
C PHE A 49 8.52 17.90 -6.16
N HIS A 50 9.18 17.43 -5.10
CA HIS A 50 10.61 17.73 -4.89
C HIS A 50 11.47 17.21 -6.04
N ARG A 51 11.20 15.98 -6.50
CA ARG A 51 11.95 15.39 -7.62
C ARG A 51 11.62 16.09 -8.95
N VAL A 52 10.36 16.45 -9.19
CA VAL A 52 9.97 17.25 -10.36
C VAL A 52 10.71 18.59 -10.37
N ALA A 53 10.80 19.29 -9.24
CA ALA A 53 11.53 20.55 -9.15
C ALA A 53 13.04 20.40 -9.46
N LYS A 54 13.63 19.25 -9.11
CA LYS A 54 15.06 18.99 -9.29
C LYS A 54 15.42 18.45 -10.67
N TRP A 55 14.58 17.63 -11.28
CA TRP A 55 14.90 16.89 -12.52
C TRP A 55 13.92 17.14 -13.68
N GLY A 56 12.79 17.81 -13.43
CA GLY A 56 11.72 18.01 -14.41
C GLY A 56 10.71 16.85 -14.45
N GLU A 57 9.45 17.15 -14.80
CA GLU A 57 8.34 16.19 -14.77
C GLU A 57 8.53 14.99 -15.72
N GLY A 58 9.18 15.20 -16.87
CA GLY A 58 9.40 14.13 -17.86
C GLY A 58 10.53 13.16 -17.52
N HIS A 59 11.35 13.45 -16.50
CA HIS A 59 12.50 12.61 -16.18
C HIS A 59 12.07 11.37 -15.36
N PRO A 60 12.46 10.13 -15.72
CA PRO A 60 12.00 8.92 -15.00
C PRO A 60 12.24 8.97 -13.49
N ILE A 61 13.39 9.53 -13.07
CA ILE A 61 13.74 9.73 -11.65
C ILE A 61 12.78 10.63 -10.87
N ALA A 62 12.00 11.48 -11.56
CA ALA A 62 11.02 12.35 -10.93
C ALA A 62 9.83 11.56 -10.35
N TYR A 63 9.54 10.39 -10.92
CA TYR A 63 8.44 9.55 -10.52
C TYR A 63 8.75 8.76 -9.25
N VAL A 64 7.70 8.30 -8.58
CA VAL A 64 7.79 7.52 -7.33
C VAL A 64 7.39 6.08 -7.56
N THR A 65 7.90 5.18 -6.71
CA THR A 65 7.68 3.74 -6.82
C THR A 65 7.27 3.12 -5.48
N ALA A 66 6.90 1.84 -5.49
CA ALA A 66 6.68 1.10 -4.24
C ALA A 66 7.96 0.96 -3.40
N ASP A 67 9.13 0.91 -4.03
CA ASP A 67 10.42 0.90 -3.34
C ASP A 67 10.66 2.23 -2.60
N ASP A 68 10.22 3.36 -3.14
CA ASP A 68 10.28 4.64 -2.41
C ASP A 68 9.43 4.61 -1.15
N ALA A 69 8.21 4.05 -1.23
CA ALA A 69 7.33 3.91 -0.07
C ALA A 69 7.96 2.99 0.99
N GLN A 70 8.57 1.88 0.56
CA GLN A 70 9.25 0.95 1.45
C GLN A 70 10.48 1.58 2.11
N ARG A 71 11.28 2.30 1.33
CA ARG A 71 12.45 3.02 1.84
C ARG A 71 12.05 4.07 2.87
N LEU A 72 11.03 4.87 2.58
CA LEU A 72 10.47 5.84 3.53
C LEU A 72 9.98 5.17 4.82
N ALA A 73 9.29 4.03 4.73
CA ALA A 73 8.83 3.29 5.91
C ALA A 73 9.98 2.70 6.77
N LYS A 74 11.14 2.43 6.16
CA LYS A 74 12.36 2.00 6.87
C LYS A 74 13.09 3.17 7.51
N GLU A 75 13.15 4.31 6.82
CA GLU A 75 13.88 5.50 7.26
C GLU A 75 13.10 6.33 8.30
N ARG A 76 11.76 6.28 8.28
CA ARG A 76 10.91 7.15 9.09
C ARG A 76 10.02 6.37 10.06
N ARG A 77 10.23 6.61 11.36
CA ARG A 77 9.46 5.96 12.44
C ARG A 77 7.95 6.23 12.35
N ASP A 78 7.55 7.43 11.92
CA ASP A 78 6.14 7.83 11.79
C ASP A 78 5.42 7.15 10.61
N LEU A 79 6.17 6.54 9.70
CA LEU A 79 5.68 5.80 8.52
C LEU A 79 5.96 4.29 8.61
N ALA A 80 6.42 3.80 9.76
CA ALA A 80 6.62 2.37 9.96
C ALA A 80 5.34 1.60 9.63
N LEU A 81 5.49 0.43 8.99
CA LEU A 81 4.36 -0.43 8.67
C LEU A 81 3.60 -0.77 9.97
N PRO A 82 2.25 -0.71 9.96
CA PRO A 82 1.46 -1.19 11.09
C PRO A 82 1.76 -2.66 11.38
N ALA A 83 1.73 -3.05 12.65
CA ALA A 83 1.93 -4.45 13.04
C ALA A 83 0.94 -5.37 12.30
N GLY A 84 1.43 -6.47 11.74
CA GLY A 84 0.63 -7.41 10.95
C GLY A 84 0.31 -6.96 9.51
N ALA A 85 0.80 -5.79 9.06
CA ALA A 85 0.59 -5.35 7.69
C ALA A 85 1.50 -6.12 6.71
N SER A 86 0.92 -6.55 5.58
CA SER A 86 1.65 -7.18 4.49
C SER A 86 2.58 -6.18 3.78
N PRO A 87 3.79 -6.57 3.35
CA PRO A 87 4.65 -5.77 2.48
C PRO A 87 3.97 -5.31 1.18
N ASN A 88 2.96 -6.05 0.69
CA ASN A 88 2.18 -5.66 -0.49
C ASN A 88 1.35 -4.38 -0.27
N LEU A 89 1.29 -3.86 0.95
CA LEU A 89 0.61 -2.61 1.29
C LEU A 89 1.22 -1.40 0.58
N PHE A 90 2.52 -1.41 0.26
CA PHE A 90 3.18 -0.28 -0.42
C PHE A 90 2.55 0.03 -1.78
N GLY A 91 2.15 -0.99 -2.56
CA GLY A 91 1.44 -0.79 -3.83
C GLY A 91 0.03 -0.21 -3.67
N SER A 92 -0.58 -0.32 -2.49
CA SER A 92 -1.93 0.20 -2.22
C SER A 92 -1.96 1.73 -2.07
N VAL A 93 -0.80 2.36 -1.85
CA VAL A 93 -0.68 3.83 -1.82
C VAL A 93 -1.21 4.44 -3.11
N PHE A 94 -0.83 3.85 -4.25
CA PHE A 94 -1.11 4.37 -5.60
C PHE A 94 -2.49 4.03 -6.15
N ARG A 95 -3.31 3.29 -5.41
CA ARG A 95 -4.71 3.02 -5.77
C ARG A 95 -5.65 4.19 -5.44
N ALA A 96 -5.13 5.28 -4.89
CA ALA A 96 -5.89 6.49 -4.56
C ALA A 96 -6.01 7.44 -5.77
N PRO A 97 -7.05 8.30 -5.80
CA PRO A 97 -7.17 9.36 -6.80
C PRO A 97 -5.92 10.21 -6.90
N GLY A 98 -5.62 10.63 -8.13
CA GLY A 98 -4.50 11.51 -8.45
C GLY A 98 -3.16 10.85 -8.70
N TRP A 99 -3.07 9.52 -8.59
CA TRP A 99 -1.91 8.77 -9.06
C TRP A 99 -2.16 8.21 -10.47
N VAL A 100 -1.22 8.45 -11.38
CA VAL A 100 -1.23 7.88 -12.73
C VAL A 100 0.01 7.05 -12.93
N ARG A 101 -0.19 5.80 -13.37
CA ARG A 101 0.90 4.89 -13.72
C ARG A 101 1.60 5.40 -14.98
N SER A 102 2.91 5.55 -14.90
CA SER A 102 3.76 5.91 -16.03
C SER A 102 3.93 4.74 -17.00
N ALA A 103 4.18 5.04 -18.28
CA ALA A 103 4.57 4.04 -19.28
C ALA A 103 5.96 3.45 -19.01
N HIS A 104 6.80 4.14 -18.24
CA HIS A 104 8.13 3.67 -17.86
C HIS A 104 8.02 2.59 -16.76
N LYS A 105 8.52 1.39 -17.07
CA LYS A 105 8.69 0.28 -16.14
C LYS A 105 10.17 0.10 -15.84
N ASP A 106 10.52 -0.09 -14.57
CA ASP A 106 11.84 -0.64 -14.25
C ASP A 106 11.70 -2.16 -14.12
N HIS A 107 12.61 -2.90 -14.75
CA HIS A 107 12.58 -4.36 -14.74
C HIS A 107 13.10 -4.98 -13.43
N GLN A 108 13.68 -4.19 -12.53
CA GLN A 108 14.33 -4.73 -11.35
C GLN A 108 14.02 -3.87 -10.12
N SER A 109 13.13 -4.37 -9.26
CA SER A 109 13.00 -3.87 -7.89
C SER A 109 14.32 -4.08 -7.14
N SER A 110 14.72 -3.09 -6.37
CA SER A 110 15.92 -3.14 -5.51
C SER A 110 15.69 -3.97 -4.24
N THR A 111 14.48 -4.51 -4.05
CA THR A 111 14.07 -5.23 -2.86
C THR A 111 14.36 -6.73 -2.99
N ASN A 112 15.28 -7.24 -2.16
CA ASN A 112 15.59 -8.68 -2.05
C ASN A 112 14.30 -9.51 -1.85
N GLY A 113 14.07 -10.50 -2.71
CA GLY A 113 12.90 -11.40 -2.67
C GLY A 113 11.73 -11.01 -3.59
N SER A 114 11.81 -9.87 -4.29
CA SER A 114 10.88 -9.52 -5.36
C SER A 114 11.29 -10.25 -6.65
N HIS A 115 10.97 -11.54 -6.78
CA HIS A 115 11.18 -12.29 -8.01
C HIS A 115 10.40 -11.62 -9.17
N GLY A 116 11.08 -10.87 -10.02
CA GLY A 116 10.65 -10.55 -11.40
C GLY A 116 9.41 -9.68 -11.58
N ASN A 117 8.90 -8.99 -10.55
CA ASN A 117 7.75 -8.10 -10.71
C ASN A 117 8.18 -6.72 -11.24
N ASP A 118 7.58 -6.30 -12.35
CA ASP A 118 7.73 -4.94 -12.91
C ASP A 118 7.51 -3.89 -11.82
N LEU A 119 8.53 -3.06 -11.57
CA LEU A 119 8.40 -1.92 -10.69
C LEU A 119 7.77 -0.77 -11.49
N TYR A 120 6.51 -0.49 -11.19
CA TYR A 120 5.78 0.59 -11.83
C TYR A 120 6.14 1.95 -11.22
N ARG A 121 6.41 2.92 -12.09
CA ARG A 121 6.58 4.33 -11.73
C ARG A 121 5.24 5.04 -11.73
N TRP A 122 5.04 5.96 -10.79
CA TRP A 122 3.81 6.72 -10.61
C TRP A 122 4.10 8.21 -10.57
N ARG A 123 3.22 8.99 -11.20
CA ARG A 123 3.20 10.47 -11.10
C ARG A 123 1.94 10.93 -10.39
N TYR A 124 2.03 12.04 -9.67
CA TYR A 124 0.88 12.65 -9.03
C TYR A 124 0.35 13.80 -9.89
N VAL A 125 -0.91 13.70 -10.31
CA VAL A 125 -1.58 14.70 -11.17
C VAL A 125 -2.62 15.53 -10.41
N GLY A 126 -2.66 15.41 -9.08
CA GLY A 126 -3.71 15.97 -8.24
C GLY A 126 -4.94 15.07 -8.18
N PRO A 127 -5.79 15.17 -7.14
CA PRO A 127 -7.06 14.44 -7.13
C PRO A 127 -7.78 14.84 -8.41
N ARG A 128 -8.14 13.87 -9.25
CA ARG A 128 -9.04 14.18 -10.36
C ARG A 128 -10.24 14.84 -9.72
N SER A 129 -10.48 16.09 -10.10
CA SER A 129 -11.80 16.69 -9.96
C SER A 129 -12.68 15.96 -10.97
N ASP A 130 -12.94 14.68 -10.74
CA ASP A 130 -14.10 14.03 -11.31
C ASP A 130 -15.27 14.61 -10.50
N ALA A 131 -15.61 15.84 -10.88
CA ALA A 131 -16.78 16.53 -10.46
C ALA A 131 -17.98 15.81 -11.09
N ARG A 132 -18.88 15.37 -10.20
CA ARG A 132 -20.31 15.08 -10.43
C ARG A 132 -20.66 13.73 -11.05
#